data_AF-A0A931SMA4-F1
#
_entry.id   AF-A0A931SMA4-F1
#
_cell.length_a   1.000
_cell.length_b   1.000
_cell.length_c   1.000
_cell.angle_alpha   90.00
_cell.angle_beta   90.00
_cell.angle_gamma   90.00
#
_symmetry.space_group_name_H-M   'P 1'
#
loop_
_entity.id
_entity.type
_entity.pdbx_description
1 polymer ?
#
loop_
_entity_poly.entity_id
_entity_poly.type
_entity_poly.pdbx_seq_one_letter_code
_entity_poly.pdbx_strand_id
1 'polypeptide(L)'
;MRAMIAAGLFLALPVSMPVQRGGGQAPAAAAARTAAPIDLTGYWVSVVTEDWRWRMVTPPKGDYPNIPLNAEGRRIADAWDPVKDEAAGEQCKSYGAGNVMRQPGRLRITWENDNTLRIDTDAGT
;
A
#
# COMPACT_ATOMS: atom_id res chain seq x y z
N MET A 1 52.54 10.99 -55.77
CA MET A 1 51.21 10.59 -55.31
C MET A 1 51.37 9.48 -54.26
N ARG A 2 50.83 9.69 -53.04
CA ARG A 2 50.38 8.68 -52.05
C ARG A 2 51.49 7.82 -51.39
N ALA A 3 51.50 7.53 -50.09
CA ALA A 3 50.83 8.02 -48.90
C ALA A 3 51.66 7.49 -47.72
N MET A 4 52.07 8.33 -46.77
CA MET A 4 52.66 7.85 -45.51
C MET A 4 51.52 7.53 -44.54
N ILE A 5 51.40 6.25 -44.16
CA ILE A 5 50.46 5.80 -43.12
C ILE A 5 51.13 6.06 -41.78
N ALA A 6 50.68 7.09 -41.06
CA ALA A 6 51.04 7.30 -39.66
C ALA A 6 50.06 6.49 -38.78
N ALA A 7 50.55 5.43 -38.15
CA ALA A 7 49.82 4.70 -37.13
C ALA A 7 49.77 5.55 -35.85
N GLY A 8 48.63 6.20 -35.60
CA GLY A 8 48.37 6.93 -34.37
C GLY A 8 48.11 5.97 -33.21
N LEU A 9 49.06 5.87 -32.28
CA LEU A 9 48.89 5.16 -31.01
C LEU A 9 47.92 5.95 -30.12
N PHE A 10 46.67 5.50 -30.02
CA PHE A 10 45.71 6.04 -29.06
C PHE A 10 46.09 5.60 -27.64
N LEU A 11 46.74 6.49 -26.89
CA LEU A 11 46.91 6.37 -25.45
C LEU A 11 45.56 6.57 -24.76
N ALA A 12 44.97 5.48 -24.28
CA ALA A 12 43.80 5.52 -23.40
C ALA A 12 44.23 6.05 -22.02
N LEU A 13 43.96 7.33 -21.77
CA LEU A 13 44.12 7.92 -20.43
C LEU A 13 42.99 7.38 -19.53
N PRO A 14 43.28 6.80 -18.36
CA PRO A 14 42.25 6.40 -17.43
C PRO A 14 41.57 7.66 -16.88
N VAL A 15 40.29 7.83 -17.22
CA VAL A 15 39.43 8.83 -16.57
C VAL A 15 39.14 8.31 -15.18
N SER A 16 39.84 8.82 -14.18
CA SER A 16 39.50 8.63 -12.77
C SER A 16 38.19 9.37 -12.50
N MET A 17 37.05 8.70 -12.67
CA MET A 17 35.80 9.19 -12.10
C MET A 17 35.94 9.13 -10.58
N PRO A 18 35.86 10.25 -9.85
CA PRO A 18 35.72 10.16 -8.41
C PRO A 18 34.38 9.48 -8.13
N VAL A 19 34.43 8.21 -7.74
CA VAL A 19 33.31 7.59 -7.03
C VAL A 19 33.08 8.49 -5.82
N GLN A 20 31.94 9.19 -5.80
CA GLN A 20 31.42 9.76 -4.56
C GLN A 20 31.08 8.56 -3.67
N ARG A 21 32.10 8.03 -2.99
CA ARG A 21 31.91 7.23 -1.79
C ARG A 21 31.41 8.25 -0.78
N GLY A 22 30.09 8.44 -0.75
CA GLY A 22 29.40 9.20 0.27
C GLY A 22 29.67 8.54 1.61
N GLY A 23 30.84 8.83 2.18
CA GLY A 23 31.28 8.43 3.51
C GLY A 23 30.83 9.42 4.58
N GLY A 24 29.81 10.23 4.29
CA GLY A 24 29.00 10.82 5.33
C GLY A 24 27.92 9.80 5.68
N GLN A 25 27.86 9.37 6.94
CA GLN A 25 26.60 8.85 7.46
C GLN A 25 25.51 9.83 7.03
N ALA A 26 24.52 9.38 6.26
CA ALA A 26 23.28 10.12 6.18
C ALA A 26 22.85 10.38 7.64
N PRO A 27 22.44 11.62 8.00
CA PRO A 27 21.95 11.87 9.34
C PRO A 27 20.94 10.77 9.68
N ALA A 28 21.08 10.17 10.87
CA ALA A 28 20.14 9.15 11.30
C ALA A 28 18.72 9.71 11.08
N ALA A 29 17.91 9.00 10.30
CA ALA A 29 16.55 9.44 10.03
C ALA A 29 15.88 9.66 11.40
N ALA A 30 15.26 10.83 11.58
CA ALA A 30 14.51 11.10 12.79
C ALA A 30 13.46 9.99 12.99
N ALA A 31 13.18 9.68 14.26
CA ALA A 31 12.12 8.72 14.61
C ALA A 31 10.83 9.05 13.85
N ALA A 32 10.10 8.01 13.41
CA ALA A 32 8.92 8.19 12.56
C ALA A 32 7.91 9.17 13.17
N ARG A 33 7.74 9.14 14.49
CA ARG A 33 6.87 10.06 15.23
C ARG A 33 7.29 11.52 15.11
N THR A 34 8.59 11.81 15.21
CA THR A 34 9.13 13.18 15.10
C THR A 34 9.15 13.68 13.66
N ALA A 35 9.36 12.76 12.70
CA ALA A 35 9.38 13.08 11.28
C ALA A 35 7.98 13.22 10.66
N ALA A 36 6.92 12.75 11.33
CA ALA A 36 5.57 12.77 10.81
C ALA A 36 5.08 14.22 10.58
N PRO A 37 4.54 14.54 9.39
CA PRO A 37 4.06 15.90 9.09
C PRO A 37 2.79 16.27 9.85
N ILE A 38 2.03 15.26 10.29
CA ILE A 38 0.82 15.40 11.11
C ILE A 38 0.77 14.29 12.14
N ASP A 39 0.12 14.55 13.28
CA ASP A 39 -0.20 13.52 14.26
C ASP A 39 -1.60 12.97 14.00
N LEU A 40 -1.69 11.66 13.70
CA LEU A 40 -2.95 10.95 13.46
C LEU A 40 -3.57 10.41 14.74
N THR A 41 -2.95 10.62 15.90
CA THR A 41 -3.47 10.10 17.18
C THR A 41 -4.88 10.61 17.47
N GLY A 42 -5.73 9.72 17.98
CA GLY A 42 -7.10 10.07 18.35
C GLY A 42 -8.11 9.00 17.98
N TYR A 43 -9.38 9.41 18.06
CA TYR A 43 -10.53 8.61 17.70
C TYR A 43 -11.11 9.10 16.39
N TRP A 44 -11.28 8.17 15.45
CA TRP A 44 -11.78 8.45 14.11
C TRP A 44 -13.04 7.63 13.86
N VAL A 45 -13.94 8.18 13.06
CA VAL A 45 -15.16 7.51 12.62
C VAL A 45 -15.31 7.70 11.13
N SER A 46 -15.76 6.63 10.47
CA SER A 46 -16.12 6.70 9.06
C SER A 46 -17.39 7.53 8.88
N VAL A 47 -17.28 8.63 8.15
CA VAL A 47 -18.42 9.45 7.74
C VAL A 47 -18.88 8.96 6.37
N VAL A 48 -20.10 8.42 6.29
CA VAL A 48 -20.71 7.92 5.04
C VAL A 48 -21.76 8.92 4.58
N THR A 49 -21.36 9.85 3.71
CA THR A 49 -22.24 10.90 3.15
C THR A 49 -22.65 10.64 1.69
N GLU A 50 -21.94 9.76 0.99
CA GLU A 50 -22.15 9.44 -0.41
C GLU A 50 -22.06 7.93 -0.62
N ASP A 51 -22.51 7.47 -1.80
CA ASP A 51 -22.38 6.08 -2.24
C ASP A 51 -22.86 5.05 -1.20
N TRP A 52 -23.89 5.41 -0.42
CA TRP A 52 -24.36 4.61 0.71
C TRP A 52 -24.62 3.16 0.32
N ARG A 53 -25.26 2.93 -0.84
CA ARG A 53 -25.51 1.60 -1.41
C ARG A 53 -24.22 0.78 -1.52
N TRP A 54 -23.12 1.40 -1.94
CA TRP A 54 -21.84 0.72 -2.17
C TRP A 54 -20.98 0.61 -0.91
N ARG A 55 -21.27 1.41 0.12
CA ARG A 55 -20.50 1.46 1.37
C ARG A 55 -21.15 0.72 2.53
N MET A 56 -22.46 0.49 2.49
CA MET A 56 -23.21 -0.09 3.61
C MET A 56 -23.90 -1.41 3.26
N VAL A 57 -23.99 -1.77 1.98
CA VAL A 57 -24.67 -2.99 1.54
C VAL A 57 -23.68 -3.88 0.79
N THR A 58 -23.54 -5.12 1.26
CA THR A 58 -22.82 -6.16 0.51
C THR A 58 -23.60 -6.47 -0.76
N PRO A 59 -22.99 -6.32 -1.96
CA PRO A 59 -23.69 -6.62 -3.20
C PRO A 59 -24.03 -8.10 -3.32
N PRO A 60 -25.12 -8.46 -4.04
CA PRO A 60 -25.42 -9.85 -4.32
C PRO A 60 -24.27 -10.56 -5.05
N LYS A 61 -24.15 -11.88 -4.87
CA LYS A 61 -23.20 -12.68 -5.64
C LYS A 61 -23.40 -12.45 -7.15
N GLY A 62 -22.29 -12.25 -7.86
CA GLY A 62 -22.28 -11.96 -9.30
C GLY A 62 -22.39 -10.48 -9.66
N ASP A 63 -22.66 -9.59 -8.69
CA ASP A 63 -22.69 -8.14 -8.89
C ASP A 63 -21.34 -7.52 -8.48
N TYR A 64 -20.56 -7.06 -9.47
CA TYR A 64 -19.20 -6.52 -9.30
C TYR A 64 -19.06 -5.09 -9.84
N PRO A 65 -19.85 -4.13 -9.34
CA PRO A 65 -19.85 -2.77 -9.86
C PRO A 65 -18.50 -2.11 -9.60
N ASN A 66 -17.98 -1.39 -10.61
CA ASN A 66 -16.71 -0.65 -10.54
C ASN A 66 -15.47 -1.49 -10.22
N ILE A 67 -15.53 -2.83 -10.33
CA ILE A 67 -14.36 -3.70 -10.22
C ILE A 67 -13.97 -4.16 -11.64
N PRO A 68 -12.86 -3.66 -12.21
CA PRO A 68 -12.40 -4.10 -13.52
C PRO A 68 -11.81 -5.52 -13.42
N LEU A 69 -12.67 -6.53 -13.60
CA LEU A 69 -12.28 -7.94 -13.56
C LEU A 69 -11.89 -8.45 -14.94
N ASN A 70 -10.72 -9.10 -15.02
CA ASN A 70 -10.39 -9.99 -16.14
C ASN A 70 -11.09 -11.36 -15.95
N ALA A 71 -10.87 -12.29 -16.89
CA ALA A 71 -11.50 -13.62 -16.84
C ALA A 71 -11.19 -14.39 -15.55
N GLU A 72 -9.94 -14.39 -15.10
CA GLU A 72 -9.55 -15.07 -13.86
C GLU A 72 -10.14 -14.42 -12.61
N GLY A 73 -10.16 -13.09 -12.56
CA GLY A 73 -10.78 -12.34 -11.46
C GLY A 73 -12.26 -12.64 -11.35
N ARG A 74 -12.97 -12.70 -12.47
CA ARG A 74 -14.39 -13.10 -12.52
C ARG A 74 -14.59 -14.54 -12.05
N ARG A 75 -13.77 -15.48 -12.54
CA ARG A 75 -13.82 -16.89 -12.14
C ARG A 75 -13.66 -17.06 -10.63
N ILE A 76 -12.72 -16.33 -10.01
CA ILE A 76 -12.49 -16.36 -8.56
C ILE A 76 -13.68 -15.76 -7.82
N ALA A 77 -14.19 -14.61 -8.27
CA ALA A 77 -15.32 -13.94 -7.65
C ALA A 77 -16.62 -14.76 -7.72
N ASP A 78 -16.87 -15.44 -8.84
CA ASP A 78 -18.03 -16.31 -9.04
C ASP A 78 -17.94 -17.60 -8.20
N ALA A 79 -16.72 -18.04 -7.86
CA ALA A 79 -16.48 -19.21 -7.01
C ALA A 79 -16.77 -18.95 -5.52
N TRP A 80 -16.92 -17.69 -5.09
CA TRP A 80 -17.29 -17.36 -3.72
C TRP A 80 -18.71 -17.85 -3.40
N ASP A 81 -18.91 -18.40 -2.20
CA ASP A 81 -20.18 -18.92 -1.70
C ASP A 81 -20.54 -18.23 -0.37
N PRO A 82 -21.43 -17.21 -0.39
CA PRO A 82 -21.81 -16.47 0.81
C PRO A 82 -22.56 -17.33 1.82
N VAL A 83 -23.37 -18.30 1.37
CA VAL A 83 -24.15 -19.16 2.27
C VAL A 83 -23.22 -20.06 3.08
N LYS A 84 -22.18 -20.59 2.43
CA LYS A 84 -21.15 -21.39 3.11
C LYS A 84 -20.37 -20.58 4.15
N ASP A 85 -19.94 -19.37 3.81
CA ASP A 85 -19.22 -18.50 4.74
C ASP A 85 -20.13 -18.10 5.92
N GLU A 86 -21.40 -17.82 5.67
CA GLU A 86 -22.37 -17.50 6.73
C GLU A 86 -22.58 -18.67 7.68
N ALA A 87 -22.79 -19.88 7.14
CA ALA A 87 -22.94 -21.10 7.94
C ALA A 87 -21.68 -21.45 8.76
N ALA A 88 -20.50 -21.05 8.27
CA ALA A 88 -19.22 -21.24 8.94
C ALA A 88 -18.90 -20.14 9.98
N GLY A 89 -19.70 -19.07 10.07
CA GLY A 89 -19.41 -17.94 10.97
C GLY A 89 -18.28 -17.03 10.46
N GLU A 90 -18.04 -17.02 9.15
CA GLU A 90 -16.90 -16.36 8.50
C GLU A 90 -17.24 -14.97 7.96
N GLN A 91 -18.34 -14.36 8.39
CA GLN A 91 -18.75 -13.01 7.97
C GLN A 91 -17.67 -11.96 8.29
N CYS A 92 -16.86 -12.23 9.31
CA CYS A 92 -15.78 -11.36 9.74
C CYS A 92 -14.56 -11.36 8.79
N LYS A 93 -14.47 -12.27 7.81
CA LYS A 93 -13.38 -12.26 6.80
C LYS A 93 -13.27 -10.92 6.08
N SER A 94 -14.38 -10.19 5.95
CA SER A 94 -14.38 -8.86 5.34
C SER A 94 -13.60 -7.80 6.15
N TYR A 95 -13.37 -8.01 7.44
CA TYR A 95 -12.58 -7.14 8.32
C TYR A 95 -11.10 -7.56 8.44
N GLY A 96 -10.64 -8.46 7.57
CA GLY A 96 -9.22 -8.81 7.48
C GLY A 96 -8.36 -7.62 7.05
N ALA A 97 -7.06 -7.70 7.29
CA ALA A 97 -6.11 -6.60 7.06
C ALA A 97 -6.16 -5.99 5.64
N GLY A 98 -6.47 -6.80 4.62
CA GLY A 98 -6.58 -6.33 3.23
C GLY A 98 -7.80 -5.46 2.93
N ASN A 99 -8.85 -5.53 3.76
CA ASN A 99 -10.12 -4.83 3.51
C ASN A 99 -10.63 -3.99 4.70
N VAL A 100 -10.06 -4.13 5.91
CA VAL A 100 -10.53 -3.42 7.11
C VAL A 100 -10.61 -1.90 6.92
N MET A 101 -9.66 -1.32 6.18
CA MET A 101 -9.63 0.14 5.89
C MET A 101 -10.65 0.58 4.83
N ARG A 102 -11.28 -0.35 4.11
CA ARG A 102 -12.38 -0.07 3.16
C ARG A 102 -13.74 -0.07 3.84
N GLN A 103 -13.85 -0.73 4.99
CA GLN A 103 -15.11 -0.84 5.71
C GLN A 103 -15.40 0.43 6.53
N PRO A 104 -16.66 0.88 6.58
CA PRO A 104 -17.06 1.86 7.58
C PRO A 104 -16.82 1.30 8.98
N GLY A 105 -16.17 2.09 9.84
CA GLY A 105 -15.87 1.69 11.20
C GLY A 105 -15.31 2.82 12.06
N ARG A 106 -14.91 2.47 13.27
CA ARG A 106 -14.25 3.35 14.23
C ARG A 106 -12.79 2.96 14.35
N LEU A 107 -11.90 3.94 14.42
CA LEU A 107 -10.47 3.73 14.63
C LEU A 107 -10.03 4.43 15.91
N ARG A 108 -9.14 3.77 16.65
CA ARG A 108 -8.29 4.44 17.64
C ARG A 108 -6.85 4.32 17.16
N ILE A 109 -6.22 5.47 16.93
CA ILE A 109 -4.84 5.53 16.47
C ILE A 109 -3.96 6.03 17.62
N THR A 110 -2.90 5.29 17.92
CA THR A 110 -1.92 5.65 18.95
C THR A 110 -0.50 5.31 18.51
N TRP A 111 0.49 6.06 18.98
CA TRP A 111 1.88 5.63 18.91
C TRP A 111 2.14 4.57 19.98
N GLU A 112 2.59 3.39 19.57
CA GLU A 112 3.06 2.36 20.49
C GLU A 112 4.49 2.65 20.96
N ASN A 113 5.31 3.19 20.04
CA ASN A 113 6.66 3.67 20.28
C ASN A 113 7.04 4.69 19.19
N ASP A 114 8.27 5.19 19.24
CA ASP A 114 8.79 6.24 18.34
C ASP A 114 8.73 5.90 16.84
N ASN A 115 8.60 4.61 16.49
CA ASN A 115 8.62 4.14 15.10
C ASN A 115 7.40 3.27 14.73
N THR A 116 6.41 3.11 15.61
CA THR A 116 5.28 2.20 15.39
C THR A 116 3.95 2.88 15.73
N LEU A 117 3.08 2.99 14.72
CA LEU A 117 1.67 3.35 14.90
C LEU A 117 0.84 2.08 15.11
N ARG A 118 0.00 2.11 16.13
CA ARG A 118 -1.06 1.14 16.38
C ARG A 118 -2.40 1.72 15.93
N ILE A 119 -3.17 0.89 15.24
CA ILE A 119 -4.53 1.21 14.80
C ILE A 119 -5.45 0.10 15.33
N ASP A 120 -6.28 0.43 16.31
CA ASP A 120 -7.37 -0.44 16.74
C ASP A 120 -8.61 -0.14 15.89
N THR A 121 -9.31 -1.17 15.43
CA THR A 121 -10.51 -1.05 14.59
C THR A 121 -11.72 -1.68 15.27
N ASP A 122 -12.87 -1.02 15.19
CA ASP A 122 -14.14 -1.51 15.72
C ASP A 122 -15.27 -1.29 14.70
N ALA A 123 -16.17 -2.28 14.60
CA ALA A 123 -17.35 -2.21 13.73
C ALA A 123 -18.51 -1.43 14.36
N GLY A 124 -18.46 -1.15 15.67
CA GLY A 124 -19.44 -0.33 16.38
C GLY A 124 -20.75 -1.05 16.73
N THR A 125 -20.74 -2.39 16.75
CA THR A 125 -21.88 -3.28 17.03
C THR A 125 -21.75 -3.98 18.37
#